data_AF-A0A973B3R1-F1
#
_entry.id   AF-A0A973B3R1-F1
#
_cell.length_a   1.000
_cell.length_b   1.000
_cell.length_c   1.000
_cell.angle_alpha   90.00
_cell.angle_beta   90.00
_cell.angle_gamma   90.00
#
_symmetry.space_group_name_H-M   'P 1'
#
loop_
_entity.id
_entity.type
_entity.pdbx_description
1 polymer ?
#
loop_
_entity_poly.entity_id
_entity_poly.type
_entity_poly.pdbx_seq_one_letter_code
_entity_poly.pdbx_strand_id
1 'polypeptide(L)'
;IVNGDMFRWQWLWGRLANWFGIEAAGFDGTIRPLETEMAGDETLWREMAQRHGLVEPDLKKLASAWHTDLDLGRPIEVMTDMMRSRQLGFTGYQVTEDSFTGLFAQLRAEKLIP
;
A
#
# COMPACT_ATOMS: atom_id res chain seq x y z
N ILE A 1 -14.15 11.27 5.19
CA ILE A 1 -13.93 10.29 6.28
C ILE A 1 -12.52 9.77 6.11
N VAL A 2 -11.73 9.74 7.17
CA VAL A 2 -10.39 9.14 7.22
C VAL A 2 -10.24 8.35 8.53
N ASN A 3 -9.17 7.57 8.63
CA ASN A 3 -8.87 6.69 9.76
C ASN A 3 -8.84 7.40 11.12
N GLY A 4 -8.49 8.69 11.13
CA GLY A 4 -8.55 9.54 12.32
C GLY A 4 -7.23 9.69 13.06
N ASP A 5 -6.17 9.04 12.57
CA ASP A 5 -4.77 9.22 12.93
C ASP A 5 -3.95 9.86 11.77
N MET A 6 -2.67 10.11 12.03
CA MET A 6 -1.71 10.68 11.08
C MET A 6 -0.48 9.79 11.01
N PHE A 7 0.15 9.69 9.83
CA PHE A 7 1.38 8.93 9.66
C PHE A 7 2.37 9.64 8.72
N ARG A 8 3.63 9.19 8.73
CA ARG A 8 4.63 9.53 7.71
C ARG A 8 5.06 8.27 6.98
N TRP A 9 5.18 8.37 5.65
CA TRP A 9 5.63 7.24 4.81
C TRP A 9 6.99 6.69 5.23
N GLN A 10 7.95 7.54 5.61
CA GLN A 10 9.27 7.08 6.08
C GLN A 10 9.18 6.08 7.24
N TRP A 11 8.22 6.28 8.16
CA TRP A 11 8.00 5.38 9.30
C TRP A 11 7.15 4.18 8.90
N LEU A 12 6.07 4.38 8.13
CA LEU A 12 5.16 3.31 7.74
C LEU A 12 5.84 2.31 6.80
N TRP A 13 6.67 2.77 5.86
CA TRP A 13 7.35 1.95 4.87
C TRP A 13 8.17 0.83 5.49
N GLY A 14 8.95 1.14 6.54
CA GLY A 14 9.73 0.14 7.28
C GLY A 14 8.85 -0.94 7.92
N ARG A 15 7.65 -0.58 8.38
CA ARG A 15 6.71 -1.51 9.01
C ARG A 15 6.03 -2.41 8.00
N LEU A 16 5.64 -1.85 6.86
CA LEU A 16 5.09 -2.64 5.74
C LEU A 16 6.13 -3.66 5.26
N ALA A 17 7.38 -3.24 5.04
CA ALA A 17 8.47 -4.15 4.66
C ALA A 17 8.68 -5.27 5.69
N ASN A 18 8.68 -4.92 6.98
CA ASN A 18 8.85 -5.88 8.07
C ASN A 18 7.69 -6.91 8.12
N TRP A 19 6.46 -6.50 7.78
CA TRP A 19 5.31 -7.42 7.66
C TRP A 19 5.52 -8.47 6.55
N PHE A 20 6.16 -8.07 5.45
CA PHE A 20 6.58 -8.98 4.37
C PHE A 20 7.89 -9.73 4.67
N GLY A 21 8.57 -9.43 5.78
CA GLY A 21 9.84 -10.06 6.15
C GLY A 21 11.03 -9.63 5.29
N ILE A 22 10.97 -8.43 4.68
CA ILE A 22 12.02 -7.89 3.82
C ILE A 22 12.63 -6.61 4.43
N GLU A 23 13.89 -6.34 4.09
CA GLU A 23 14.56 -5.10 4.48
C GLU A 23 14.04 -3.90 3.67
N ALA A 24 13.71 -2.81 4.35
CA ALA A 24 13.24 -1.60 3.69
C ALA A 24 14.42 -0.75 3.20
N ALA A 25 14.43 -0.43 1.91
CA ALA A 25 15.21 0.71 1.40
C ALA A 25 14.46 2.01 1.70
N GLY A 26 15.12 2.94 2.40
CA GLY A 26 14.60 4.29 2.64
C GLY A 26 14.82 5.23 1.45
N PHE A 27 14.29 6.45 1.54
CA PHE A 27 14.52 7.48 0.52
C PHE A 27 15.96 7.99 0.56
N ASP A 28 16.68 7.85 -0.56
CA ASP A 28 18.07 8.24 -0.74
C ASP A 28 18.25 9.63 -1.37
N GLY A 29 17.15 10.34 -1.63
CA GLY A 29 17.12 11.61 -2.38
C GLY A 29 16.69 11.47 -3.83
N THR A 30 16.56 10.25 -4.35
CA THR A 30 16.17 9.97 -5.74
C THR A 30 14.74 9.44 -5.79
N ILE A 31 13.88 10.08 -6.59
CA ILE A 31 12.55 9.56 -6.88
C ILE A 31 12.67 8.42 -7.89
N ARG A 32 12.11 7.25 -7.55
CA ARG A 32 12.05 6.07 -8.41
C ARG A 32 10.58 5.75 -8.70
N PRO A 33 10.04 6.14 -9.87
CA PRO A 33 8.65 5.88 -10.20
C PRO A 33 8.37 4.38 -10.25
N LEU A 34 7.39 3.93 -9.48
CA LEU A 34 6.99 2.53 -9.39
C LEU A 34 6.50 2.00 -10.74
N GLU A 35 5.84 2.82 -11.56
CA GLU A 35 5.45 2.42 -12.92
C GLU A 35 6.66 2.05 -13.79
N THR A 36 7.79 2.72 -13.61
CA THR A 36 9.02 2.41 -14.34
C THR A 36 9.71 1.18 -13.75
N GLU A 37 9.80 1.08 -12.42
CA GLU A 37 10.46 -0.04 -11.74
C GLU A 37 9.72 -1.37 -11.98
N MET A 38 8.39 -1.35 -12.08
CA MET A 38 7.57 -2.54 -12.35
C MET A 38 7.36 -2.82 -13.85
N ALA A 39 7.96 -2.03 -14.75
CA ALA A 39 7.78 -2.21 -16.18
C ALA A 39 8.40 -3.54 -16.65
N GLY A 40 7.56 -4.45 -17.15
CA GLY A 40 8.00 -5.77 -17.62
C GLY A 40 7.82 -6.91 -16.61
N ASP A 41 7.37 -6.62 -15.38
CA ASP A 41 7.15 -7.63 -14.34
C ASP A 41 5.91 -8.49 -14.57
N GLU A 42 5.14 -8.28 -15.64
CA GLU A 42 3.91 -9.04 -15.91
C GLU A 42 4.17 -10.54 -16.05
N THR A 43 5.31 -10.91 -16.64
CA THR A 43 5.70 -12.33 -16.78
C THR A 43 6.12 -12.90 -15.43
N LEU A 44 6.94 -12.17 -14.68
CA LEU A 44 7.39 -12.56 -13.34
C LEU A 44 6.21 -12.78 -12.39
N TRP A 45 5.26 -11.85 -12.38
CA TRP A 45 4.04 -11.96 -11.57
C TRP A 45 3.20 -13.17 -11.97
N ARG A 46 3.02 -13.42 -13.27
CA ARG A 46 2.27 -14.58 -13.76
C ARG A 46 2.88 -15.90 -13.30
N GLU A 47 4.20 -16.02 -13.31
CA GLU A 47 4.91 -17.19 -12.81
C GLU A 47 4.76 -17.36 -11.29
N MET A 48 4.83 -16.26 -10.53
CA MET A 48 4.55 -16.27 -9.09
C MET A 48 3.12 -16.69 -8.80
N ALA A 49 2.15 -16.13 -9.54
CA ALA A 49 0.74 -16.46 -9.39
C ALA A 49 0.49 -17.95 -9.63
N GLN A 50 1.10 -18.53 -10.66
CA GLN A 50 1.03 -19.96 -10.91
C GLN A 50 1.68 -20.79 -9.79
N ARG A 51 2.89 -20.40 -9.35
CA ARG A 51 3.65 -21.11 -8.30
C ARG A 51 2.91 -21.14 -6.97
N HIS A 52 2.26 -20.03 -6.61
CA HIS A 52 1.59 -19.86 -5.32
C HIS A 52 0.07 -20.12 -5.39
N GLY A 53 -0.48 -20.42 -6.58
CA GLY A 53 -1.91 -20.68 -6.77
C GLY A 53 -2.78 -19.45 -6.52
N LEU A 54 -2.32 -18.27 -6.97
CA LEU A 54 -3.03 -17.00 -6.82
C LEU A 54 -4.17 -16.87 -7.84
N VAL A 55 -5.22 -16.13 -7.47
CA VAL A 55 -6.46 -16.02 -8.28
C VAL A 55 -6.35 -15.05 -9.45
N GLU A 56 -5.48 -14.05 -9.38
CA GLU A 56 -5.31 -13.02 -10.43
C GLU A 56 -3.86 -13.00 -10.96
N PRO A 57 -3.60 -13.62 -12.12
CA PRO A 57 -2.28 -13.64 -12.74
C PRO A 57 -1.97 -12.39 -13.60
N ASP A 58 -2.93 -11.51 -13.83
CA ASP A 58 -2.74 -10.26 -14.57
C ASP A 58 -2.36 -9.12 -13.63
N LEU A 59 -1.06 -8.77 -13.63
CA LEU A 59 -0.52 -7.71 -12.79
C LEU A 59 -1.23 -6.36 -13.00
N LYS A 60 -1.72 -6.07 -14.22
CA LYS A 60 -2.39 -4.81 -14.55
C LYS A 60 -3.82 -4.73 -14.02
N LYS A 61 -4.45 -5.87 -13.73
CA LYS A 61 -5.74 -5.93 -13.03
C LYS A 61 -5.54 -5.85 -11.52
N LEU A 62 -4.45 -6.43 -11.01
CA LEU A 62 -4.16 -6.47 -9.59
C LEU A 62 -3.69 -5.11 -9.05
N ALA A 63 -2.82 -4.42 -9.79
CA ALA A 63 -2.15 -3.21 -9.32
C ALA A 63 -2.02 -2.15 -10.41
N SER A 64 -2.12 -0.89 -9.99
CA SER A 64 -1.93 0.29 -10.84
C SER A 64 -0.77 1.13 -10.31
N ALA A 65 0.45 0.82 -10.75
CA ALA A 65 1.68 1.43 -10.24
C ALA A 65 1.70 2.96 -10.35
N TRP A 66 1.17 3.52 -11.45
CA TRP A 66 1.06 4.97 -11.66
C TRP A 66 0.25 5.70 -10.58
N HIS A 67 -0.76 5.04 -9.98
CA HIS A 67 -1.53 5.65 -8.90
C HIS A 67 -0.65 5.85 -7.66
N THR A 68 0.21 4.87 -7.33
CA THR A 68 1.18 4.99 -6.24
C THR A 68 2.15 6.14 -6.48
N ASP A 69 2.60 6.33 -7.71
CA ASP A 69 3.48 7.45 -8.08
C ASP A 69 2.80 8.81 -7.84
N LEU A 70 1.50 8.93 -8.12
CA LEU A 70 0.74 10.15 -7.85
C LEU A 70 0.50 10.41 -6.36
N ASP A 71 0.52 9.39 -5.51
CA ASP A 71 0.35 9.52 -4.06
C ASP A 71 1.68 9.75 -3.34
N LEU A 72 2.73 9.00 -3.67
CA LEU A 72 4.05 9.12 -3.05
C LEU A 72 4.90 10.25 -3.64
N GLY A 73 4.64 10.66 -4.88
CA GLY A 73 5.37 11.73 -5.56
C GLY A 73 4.95 13.15 -5.21
N ARG A 74 3.95 13.34 -4.33
CA ARG A 74 3.48 14.67 -3.94
C ARG A 74 4.55 15.38 -3.10
N PRO A 75 4.96 16.61 -3.45
CA PRO A 75 5.93 17.37 -2.65
C PRO A 75 5.29 18.06 -1.42
N ILE A 76 4.14 17.56 -0.97
CA ILE A 76 3.32 18.17 0.10
C ILE A 76 2.70 17.08 0.97
N GLU A 77 2.47 17.37 2.25
CA GLU A 77 1.62 16.55 3.09
C GLU A 77 0.13 16.82 2.85
N VAL A 78 -0.63 15.75 2.65
CA VAL A 78 -2.10 15.81 2.60
C VAL A 78 -2.64 15.46 3.99
N MET A 79 -3.14 16.47 4.71
CA MET A 79 -3.75 16.29 6.03
C MET A 79 -5.26 16.51 5.94
N THR A 80 -6.03 15.65 6.58
CA THR A 80 -7.49 15.77 6.67
C THR A 80 -7.94 15.55 8.10
N ASP A 81 -8.93 16.31 8.55
CA ASP A 81 -9.48 16.18 9.89
C ASP A 81 -10.84 15.45 9.90
N MET A 82 -11.20 14.94 11.08
CA MET A 82 -12.47 14.28 11.33
C MET A 82 -13.39 15.11 12.23
N MET A 83 -13.09 16.39 12.48
CA MET A 83 -13.79 17.21 13.49
C MET A 83 -15.29 17.32 13.19
N ARG A 84 -15.66 17.65 11.95
CA ARG A 84 -17.09 17.76 11.58
C ARG A 84 -17.82 16.43 11.76
N SER A 85 -17.21 15.32 11.35
CA SER A 85 -17.81 13.99 11.50
C SER A 85 -17.98 13.62 12.97
N ARG A 86 -16.97 13.91 13.80
CA ARG A 86 -17.01 13.67 15.26
C ARG A 86 -18.05 14.54 15.97
N GLN A 87 -18.17 15.81 15.59
CA GLN A 87 -19.22 16.71 16.10
C GLN A 87 -20.62 16.22 15.76
N LEU A 88 -20.78 15.55 14.61
CA LEU A 88 -22.04 14.93 14.19
C LEU A 88 -22.22 13.50 14.75
N GLY A 89 -21.38 13.07 15.69
CA GLY A 89 -21.53 11.81 16.43
C GLY A 89 -20.81 10.60 15.85
N PHE A 90 -20.02 10.73 14.77
CA PHE A 90 -19.22 9.63 14.25
C PHE A 90 -17.95 9.42 15.11
N THR A 91 -17.89 8.30 15.82
CA THR A 91 -16.78 7.94 16.72
C THR A 91 -15.86 6.84 16.16
N GLY A 92 -16.13 6.34 14.95
CA GLY A 92 -15.29 5.33 14.31
C GLY A 92 -13.87 5.83 14.05
N TYR A 93 -12.90 4.97 14.26
CA TYR A 93 -11.50 5.19 13.91
C TYR A 93 -10.85 3.85 13.55
N GLN A 94 -9.72 3.92 12.87
CA GLN A 94 -8.89 2.77 12.54
C GLN A 94 -7.43 3.18 12.70
N VAL A 95 -6.59 2.33 13.29
CA VAL A 95 -5.14 2.56 13.26
C VAL A 95 -4.66 2.32 11.84
N THR A 96 -3.97 3.29 11.25
CA THR A 96 -3.60 3.21 9.84
C THR A 96 -2.71 2.00 9.54
N GLU A 97 -1.71 1.70 10.38
CA GLU A 97 -0.87 0.49 10.23
C GLU A 97 -1.69 -0.80 10.23
N ASP A 98 -2.66 -0.93 11.15
CA ASP A 98 -3.55 -2.09 11.23
C ASP A 98 -4.45 -2.20 10.00
N SER A 99 -4.85 -1.06 9.40
CA SER A 99 -5.64 -1.08 8.16
C SER A 99 -4.88 -1.70 6.99
N PHE A 100 -3.58 -1.42 6.85
CA PHE A 100 -2.72 -2.03 5.83
C PHE A 100 -2.49 -3.51 6.10
N THR A 101 -2.06 -3.86 7.32
CA THR A 101 -1.74 -5.25 7.65
C THR A 101 -2.97 -6.15 7.65
N GLY A 102 -4.13 -5.63 8.07
CA GLY A 102 -5.42 -6.29 7.94
C GLY A 102 -5.81 -6.53 6.47
N LEU A 103 -5.63 -5.53 5.60
CA LEU A 103 -5.84 -5.70 4.16
C LEU A 103 -4.90 -6.77 3.59
N PHE A 104 -3.61 -6.75 3.92
CA PHE A 104 -2.67 -7.75 3.41
C PHE A 104 -3.03 -9.18 3.88
N ALA A 105 -3.46 -9.34 5.13
CA ALA A 105 -3.95 -10.62 5.63
C ALA A 105 -5.19 -11.10 4.86
N GLN A 106 -6.11 -10.19 4.54
CA GLN A 106 -7.28 -10.49 3.70
C GLN A 106 -6.86 -10.90 2.28
N LEU A 107 -5.97 -10.14 1.63
CA LEU A 107 -5.48 -10.45 0.28
C LEU A 107 -4.77 -11.81 0.22
N ARG A 108 -4.04 -12.20 1.28
CA ARG A 108 -3.47 -13.55 1.42
C ARG A 108 -4.54 -14.62 1.54
N ALA A 109 -5.54 -14.40 2.39
CA ALA A 109 -6.65 -15.35 2.58
C ALA A 109 -7.45 -15.56 1.28
N GLU A 110 -7.60 -14.50 0.48
CA GLU A 110 -8.26 -14.51 -0.83
C GLU A 110 -7.33 -14.96 -1.97
N LYS A 111 -6.06 -15.28 -1.67
CA LYS A 111 -5.03 -15.69 -2.64
C LYS A 111 -4.80 -14.68 -3.76
N LEU A 112 -4.89 -13.38 -3.47
CA LEU A 112 -4.49 -12.30 -4.38
C LEU A 112 -2.99 -12.01 -4.27
N ILE A 113 -2.40 -12.26 -3.10
CA ILE A 113 -0.94 -12.21 -2.87
C ILE A 113 -0.50 -13.50 -2.14
N PRO A 114 0.78 -13.90 -2.23
CA PRO A 114 1.32 -15.06 -1.50
C PRO A 114 1.31 -14.90 0.03
#